data_AF-A0A3Q9C3K6-F1
#
_entry.id   AF-A0A3Q9C3K6-F1
#
_cell.length_a   1.000
_cell.length_b   1.000
_cell.length_c   1.000
_cell.angle_alpha   90.00
_cell.angle_beta   90.00
_cell.angle_gamma   90.00
#
_symmetry.space_group_name_H-M   'P 1'
#
loop_
_entity.id
_entity.type
_entity.pdbx_description
1 polymer ?
#
loop_
_entity_poly.entity_id
_entity_poly.type
_entity_poly.pdbx_seq_one_letter_code
_entity_poly.pdbx_strand_id
1 'polypeptide(L)'
;MSLVELIAQADERGLAASGLACLDRCVPLLGGDDEILRPLWASLADTGDWETGLKAARDKLAGSADAAEDEAAALARRMLDAAPDTRDADGVRAWADACSVASLQIHRLLDPASGDGPLDACREGRTEGMPPLVAAELRRQVTVLEVLAGHGTAGLRRALEVSVEGRRVLRAVVSRRARGKR
;
A
#
# COMPACT_ATOMS: atom_id res chain seq x y z
N MET A 1 8.98 16.12 7.57
CA MET A 1 9.13 14.87 8.34
C MET A 1 9.50 13.76 7.38
N SER A 2 10.33 12.82 7.81
CA SER A 2 10.57 11.59 7.07
C SER A 2 9.35 10.67 7.15
N LEU A 3 9.27 9.68 6.27
CA LEU A 3 8.20 8.69 6.31
C LEU A 3 8.24 7.87 7.61
N VAL A 4 9.43 7.57 8.12
CA VAL A 4 9.61 6.89 9.41
C VAL A 4 9.04 7.72 10.56
N GLU A 5 9.32 9.02 10.59
CA GLU A 5 8.78 9.94 11.60
C GLU A 5 7.25 10.03 11.54
N LEU A 6 6.68 10.06 10.33
CA LEU A 6 5.23 10.10 10.13
C LEU A 6 4.56 8.81 10.62
N ILE A 7 5.12 7.63 10.31
CA ILE A 7 4.61 6.34 10.80
C ILE A 7 4.72 6.26 12.33
N ALA A 8 5.82 6.71 12.91
CA ALA A 8 6.03 6.68 14.36
C ALA A 8 5.02 7.55 15.14
N GLN A 9 4.57 8.66 14.54
CA GLN A 9 3.62 9.60 15.17
C GLN A 9 2.15 9.31 14.87
N ALA A 10 1.86 8.45 13.89
CA ALA A 10 0.50 8.17 13.47
C ALA A 10 -0.32 7.46 14.56
N ASP A 11 -1.60 7.83 14.67
CA ASP A 11 -2.57 7.13 15.49
C ASP A 11 -3.01 5.80 14.84
N GLU A 12 -3.78 5.00 15.57
CA GLU A 12 -4.26 3.68 15.11
C GLU A 12 -4.97 3.76 13.75
N ARG A 13 -5.84 4.76 13.55
CA ARG A 13 -6.57 4.96 12.29
C ARG A 13 -5.63 5.37 11.17
N GLY A 14 -4.68 6.26 11.44
CA GLY A 14 -3.66 6.71 10.50
C GLY A 14 -2.79 5.56 10.03
N LEU A 15 -2.36 4.69 10.95
CA LEU A 15 -1.59 3.48 10.67
C LEU A 15 -2.40 2.51 9.81
N ALA A 16 -3.62 2.16 10.21
CA ALA A 16 -4.47 1.24 9.46
C ALA A 16 -4.79 1.77 8.04
N ALA A 17 -5.08 3.07 7.90
CA ALA A 17 -5.30 3.71 6.62
C ALA A 17 -4.04 3.74 5.74
N SER A 18 -2.87 3.98 6.32
CA SER A 18 -1.60 4.01 5.58
C SER A 18 -1.18 2.62 5.07
N GLY A 19 -1.34 1.57 5.88
CA GLY A 19 -1.13 0.18 5.47
C GLY A 19 -2.12 -0.22 4.38
N LEU A 20 -3.40 0.08 4.56
CA LEU A 20 -4.45 -0.18 3.57
C LEU A 20 -4.18 0.55 2.26
N ALA A 21 -3.73 1.81 2.31
CA ALA A 21 -3.37 2.59 1.12
C ALA A 21 -2.25 1.93 0.31
N CYS A 22 -1.22 1.41 0.97
CA CYS A 22 -0.13 0.68 0.33
C CYS A 22 -0.65 -0.60 -0.34
N LEU A 23 -1.45 -1.39 0.37
CA LEU A 23 -2.06 -2.62 -0.16
C LEU A 23 -3.00 -2.32 -1.34
N ASP A 24 -3.83 -1.29 -1.24
CA ASP A 24 -4.80 -0.88 -2.25
C ASP A 24 -4.13 -0.49 -3.57
N ARG A 25 -2.97 0.16 -3.52
CA ARG A 25 -2.18 0.42 -4.73
C ARG A 25 -1.67 -0.85 -5.40
N CYS A 26 -1.43 -1.90 -4.62
CA CYS A 26 -0.86 -3.18 -5.05
C CYS A 26 -1.90 -4.23 -5.49
N VAL A 27 -3.20 -3.99 -5.29
CA VAL A 27 -4.31 -4.89 -5.70
C VAL A 27 -4.23 -5.39 -7.15
N PRO A 28 -3.81 -4.60 -8.16
CA PRO A 28 -3.69 -5.08 -9.53
C PRO A 28 -2.75 -6.28 -9.71
N LEU A 29 -1.78 -6.47 -8.81
CA LEU A 29 -0.86 -7.62 -8.81
C LEU A 29 -1.55 -8.91 -8.33
N LEU A 30 -2.65 -8.78 -7.62
CA LEU A 30 -3.42 -9.90 -7.07
C LEU A 30 -4.64 -10.25 -7.95
N GLY A 31 -4.80 -9.59 -9.09
CA GLY A 31 -5.95 -9.76 -9.99
C GLY A 31 -7.27 -9.19 -9.47
N GLY A 32 -7.24 -8.37 -8.41
CA GLY A 32 -8.43 -7.76 -7.83
C GLY A 32 -8.97 -6.59 -8.65
N ASP A 33 -10.28 -6.34 -8.52
CA ASP A 33 -10.93 -5.14 -9.05
C ASP A 33 -10.64 -3.89 -8.19
N ASP A 34 -11.02 -2.71 -8.69
CA ASP A 34 -10.76 -1.43 -8.02
C ASP A 34 -11.61 -1.19 -6.76
N GLU A 35 -12.60 -2.05 -6.50
CA GLU A 35 -13.63 -1.91 -5.49
C GLU A 35 -13.45 -2.91 -4.34
N ILE A 36 -12.56 -3.90 -4.51
CA ILE A 36 -12.39 -5.03 -3.61
C ILE A 36 -12.06 -4.63 -2.17
N LEU A 37 -11.38 -3.50 -1.96
CA LEU A 37 -11.02 -2.96 -0.65
C LEU A 37 -11.93 -1.83 -0.15
N ARG A 38 -12.99 -1.44 -0.89
CA ARG A 38 -13.93 -0.40 -0.43
C ARG A 38 -14.55 -0.68 0.95
N PRO A 39 -14.95 -1.93 1.28
CA PRO A 39 -15.48 -2.23 2.62
C PRO A 39 -14.47 -1.93 3.74
N LEU A 40 -13.18 -2.22 3.52
CA LEU A 40 -12.12 -1.90 4.47
C LEU A 40 -11.94 -0.39 4.63
N TRP A 41 -11.94 0.37 3.53
CA TRP A 41 -11.90 1.83 3.60
C TRP A 41 -13.10 2.43 4.36
N ALA A 42 -14.30 1.86 4.19
CA ALA A 42 -15.50 2.29 4.93
C ALA A 42 -15.42 1.98 6.44
N SER A 43 -14.79 0.85 6.82
CA SER A 43 -14.57 0.51 8.23
C SER A 43 -13.68 1.50 8.97
N LEU A 44 -12.76 2.18 8.27
CA LEU A 44 -11.88 3.21 8.85
C LEU A 44 -12.63 4.50 9.22
N ALA A 45 -13.75 4.77 8.55
CA ALA A 45 -14.65 5.88 8.85
C ALA A 45 -15.71 5.53 9.92
N ASP A 46 -15.54 4.39 10.62
CA ASP A 46 -16.46 3.85 11.64
C ASP A 46 -17.87 3.52 11.08
N THR A 47 -17.95 3.26 9.77
CA THR A 47 -19.19 2.89 9.07
C THR A 47 -19.22 1.43 8.61
N GLY A 48 -18.22 0.63 8.99
CA GLY A 48 -18.07 -0.74 8.54
C GLY A 48 -17.28 -1.60 9.51
N ASP A 49 -17.36 -2.91 9.28
CA ASP A 49 -16.66 -3.93 10.06
C ASP A 49 -15.34 -4.29 9.38
N TRP A 50 -14.23 -4.00 10.07
CA TRP A 50 -12.87 -4.25 9.60
C TRP A 50 -12.62 -5.75 9.38
N GLU A 51 -12.98 -6.60 10.35
CA GLU A 51 -12.69 -8.03 10.32
C GLU A 51 -13.45 -8.69 9.16
N THR A 52 -14.75 -8.41 9.07
CA THR A 52 -15.59 -8.91 7.97
C THR A 52 -15.08 -8.41 6.61
N GLY A 53 -14.71 -7.13 6.52
CA GLY A 53 -14.14 -6.55 5.29
C GLY A 53 -12.82 -7.22 4.88
N LEU A 54 -11.94 -7.49 5.84
CA LEU A 54 -10.63 -8.10 5.62
C LEU A 54 -10.79 -9.55 5.17
N LYS A 55 -11.64 -10.32 5.86
CA LYS A 55 -11.95 -11.69 5.48
C LYS A 55 -12.49 -11.75 4.05
N ALA A 56 -13.44 -10.88 3.70
CA ALA A 56 -14.00 -10.83 2.35
C ALA A 56 -12.94 -10.48 1.29
N ALA A 57 -12.00 -9.58 1.58
CA ALA A 57 -10.90 -9.24 0.69
C ALA A 57 -9.94 -10.45 0.48
N ARG A 58 -9.57 -11.14 1.56
CA ARG A 58 -8.75 -12.38 1.50
C ARG A 58 -9.41 -13.45 0.65
N ASP A 59 -10.69 -13.73 0.91
CA ASP A 59 -11.45 -14.77 0.19
C ASP A 59 -11.52 -14.46 -1.32
N LYS A 60 -11.83 -13.22 -1.69
CA LYS A 60 -11.93 -12.81 -3.11
C LYS A 60 -10.57 -12.84 -3.81
N LEU A 61 -9.48 -12.58 -3.09
CA LEU A 61 -8.13 -12.55 -3.65
C LEU A 61 -7.42 -13.90 -3.61
N ALA A 62 -7.95 -14.93 -2.92
CA ALA A 62 -7.27 -16.22 -2.72
C ALA A 62 -6.96 -17.01 -4.02
N GLY A 63 -7.64 -16.73 -5.12
CA GLY A 63 -7.61 -17.53 -6.36
C GLY A 63 -6.58 -17.14 -7.43
N SER A 64 -5.73 -16.11 -7.22
CA SER A 64 -4.73 -15.70 -8.22
C SER A 64 -3.46 -16.55 -8.13
N ALA A 65 -3.50 -17.77 -8.69
CA ALA A 65 -2.43 -18.77 -8.61
C ALA A 65 -1.12 -18.38 -9.35
N ASP A 66 -1.18 -17.44 -10.31
CA ASP A 66 0.00 -16.93 -11.04
C ASP A 66 0.89 -16.00 -10.19
N ALA A 67 0.46 -15.65 -8.97
CA ALA A 67 1.21 -14.78 -8.07
C ALA A 67 2.47 -15.43 -7.46
N ALA A 68 2.60 -16.76 -7.51
CA ALA A 68 3.70 -17.48 -6.86
C ALA A 68 5.06 -17.30 -7.57
N GLU A 69 5.05 -17.03 -8.88
CA GLU A 69 6.28 -16.81 -9.67
C GLU A 69 6.66 -15.33 -9.79
N ASP A 70 5.75 -14.39 -9.50
CA ASP A 70 6.03 -12.95 -9.52
C ASP A 70 6.31 -12.44 -8.10
N GLU A 71 7.57 -12.10 -7.82
CA GLU A 71 8.02 -11.58 -6.53
C GLU A 71 7.20 -10.37 -6.05
N ALA A 72 6.76 -9.49 -6.97
CA ALA A 72 5.94 -8.34 -6.62
C ALA A 72 4.53 -8.77 -6.18
N ALA A 73 3.94 -9.76 -6.84
CA ALA A 73 2.65 -10.32 -6.43
C ALA A 73 2.74 -11.08 -5.09
N ALA A 74 3.84 -11.80 -4.86
CA ALA A 74 4.10 -12.47 -3.59
C ALA A 74 4.25 -11.48 -2.41
N LEU A 75 4.88 -10.31 -2.63
CA LEU A 75 4.94 -9.23 -1.64
C LEU A 75 3.55 -8.67 -1.34
N ALA A 76 2.76 -8.37 -2.37
CA ALA A 76 1.40 -7.85 -2.20
C ALA A 76 0.48 -8.85 -1.47
N ARG A 77 0.67 -10.15 -1.73
CA ARG A 77 -0.03 -11.23 -1.01
C ARG A 77 0.31 -11.22 0.47
N ARG A 78 1.61 -11.16 0.81
CA ARG A 78 2.05 -11.08 2.22
C ARG A 78 1.50 -9.87 2.95
N MET A 79 1.37 -8.71 2.28
CA MET A 79 0.73 -7.53 2.86
C MET A 79 -0.73 -7.81 3.24
N LEU A 80 -1.50 -8.47 2.37
CA LEU A 80 -2.90 -8.82 2.63
C LEU A 80 -3.02 -9.87 3.75
N ASP A 81 -2.17 -10.90 3.71
CA ASP A 81 -2.24 -12.01 4.66
C ASP A 81 -1.83 -11.55 6.07
N ALA A 82 -0.84 -10.65 6.17
CA ALA A 82 -0.36 -10.11 7.43
C ALA A 82 -1.22 -8.99 8.03
N ALA A 83 -2.29 -8.55 7.35
CA ALA A 83 -3.20 -7.56 7.92
C ALA A 83 -3.83 -8.09 9.22
N PRO A 84 -3.84 -7.33 10.31
CA PRO A 84 -4.35 -7.85 11.58
C PRO A 84 -5.87 -7.98 11.54
N ASP A 85 -6.42 -9.04 12.13
CA ASP A 85 -7.87 -9.27 12.18
C ASP A 85 -8.59 -8.21 13.04
N THR A 86 -7.87 -7.65 14.02
CA THR A 86 -8.28 -6.52 14.85
C THR A 86 -7.46 -5.28 14.53
N ARG A 87 -8.01 -4.08 14.77
CA ARG A 87 -7.27 -2.82 14.59
C ARG A 87 -6.43 -2.45 15.81
N ASP A 88 -5.93 -3.41 16.59
CA ASP A 88 -5.12 -3.07 17.77
C ASP A 88 -3.84 -2.31 17.38
N ALA A 89 -3.45 -1.36 18.23
CA ALA A 89 -2.39 -0.39 17.92
C ALA A 89 -1.04 -1.03 17.54
N ASP A 90 -0.65 -2.13 18.19
CA ASP A 90 0.63 -2.79 17.94
C ASP A 90 0.59 -3.60 16.64
N GLY A 91 -0.50 -4.34 16.41
CA GLY A 91 -0.74 -5.07 15.16
C GLY A 91 -0.76 -4.15 13.96
N VAL A 92 -1.54 -3.06 14.00
CA VAL A 92 -1.62 -2.11 12.86
C VAL A 92 -0.31 -1.36 12.64
N ARG A 93 0.47 -1.08 13.69
CA ARG A 93 1.78 -0.43 13.55
C ARG A 93 2.78 -1.32 12.83
N ALA A 94 2.92 -2.56 13.27
CA ALA A 94 3.81 -3.52 12.62
C ALA A 94 3.39 -3.77 11.16
N TRP A 95 2.09 -3.88 10.92
CA TRP A 95 1.55 -4.08 9.57
C TRP A 95 1.76 -2.86 8.66
N ALA A 96 1.53 -1.65 9.15
CA ALA A 96 1.74 -0.42 8.38
C ALA A 96 3.21 -0.21 7.99
N ASP A 97 4.15 -0.48 8.91
CA ASP A 97 5.59 -0.43 8.64
C ASP A 97 5.99 -1.45 7.56
N ALA A 98 5.56 -2.71 7.72
CA ALA A 98 5.82 -3.75 6.74
C ALA A 98 5.22 -3.44 5.36
N CYS A 99 4.00 -2.88 5.32
CA CYS A 99 3.35 -2.46 4.08
C CYS A 99 4.08 -1.30 3.39
N SER A 100 4.60 -0.35 4.17
CA SER A 100 5.40 0.77 3.66
C SER A 100 6.64 0.27 2.91
N VAL A 101 7.39 -0.65 3.53
CA VAL A 101 8.58 -1.27 2.93
C VAL A 101 8.22 -2.13 1.73
N ALA A 102 7.24 -3.03 1.87
CA ALA A 102 6.83 -3.95 0.82
C ALA A 102 6.35 -3.20 -0.44
N SER A 103 5.57 -2.13 -0.28
CA SER A 103 5.11 -1.32 -1.40
C SER A 103 6.26 -0.64 -2.13
N LEU A 104 7.25 -0.10 -1.41
CA LEU A 104 8.44 0.49 -2.04
C LEU A 104 9.25 -0.57 -2.82
N GLN A 105 9.40 -1.77 -2.26
CA GLN A 105 10.07 -2.90 -2.93
C GLN A 105 9.30 -3.36 -4.18
N ILE A 106 7.97 -3.45 -4.11
CA ILE A 106 7.13 -3.74 -5.28
C ILE A 106 7.36 -2.71 -6.39
N HIS A 107 7.36 -1.42 -6.04
CA HIS A 107 7.57 -0.36 -7.03
C HIS A 107 8.98 -0.41 -7.62
N ARG A 108 9.99 -0.82 -6.86
CA ARG A 108 11.35 -1.06 -7.35
C ARG A 108 11.42 -2.21 -8.34
N LEU A 109 10.82 -3.36 -8.01
CA LEU A 109 10.80 -4.54 -8.88
C LEU A 109 10.11 -4.27 -10.24
N LEU A 110 9.18 -3.31 -10.24
CA LEU A 110 8.40 -2.93 -11.42
C LEU A 110 8.97 -1.69 -12.15
N ASP A 111 9.96 -1.02 -11.57
CA ASP A 111 10.54 0.18 -12.16
C ASP A 111 11.38 -0.18 -13.40
N PRO A 112 11.17 0.48 -14.56
CA PRO A 112 12.05 0.30 -15.70
C PRO A 112 13.46 0.89 -15.48
N ALA A 113 13.62 1.85 -14.57
CA ALA A 113 14.92 2.42 -14.24
C ALA A 113 15.64 1.57 -13.19
N SER A 114 16.92 1.31 -13.40
CA SER A 114 17.77 0.64 -12.42
C SER A 114 18.02 1.55 -11.22
N GLY A 115 17.85 0.99 -10.01
CA GLY A 115 18.29 1.61 -8.77
C GLY A 115 18.33 0.58 -7.65
N ASP A 116 19.50 0.47 -7.05
CA ASP A 116 19.87 -0.52 -6.02
C ASP A 116 20.10 0.12 -4.65
N GLY A 117 19.90 1.43 -4.52
CA GLY A 117 20.03 2.16 -3.26
C GLY A 117 19.15 1.59 -2.14
N PRO A 118 19.52 1.73 -0.86
CA PRO A 118 18.74 1.19 0.25
C PRO A 118 17.37 1.89 0.41
N LEU A 119 16.28 1.13 0.52
CA LEU A 119 14.92 1.69 0.71
C LEU A 119 14.75 2.39 2.07
N ASP A 120 15.38 1.87 3.11
CA ASP A 120 15.30 2.47 4.45
C ASP A 120 15.87 3.89 4.47
N ALA A 121 16.96 4.14 3.74
CA ALA A 121 17.51 5.47 3.56
C ALA A 121 16.51 6.44 2.91
N CYS A 122 15.74 5.96 1.93
CA CYS A 122 14.72 6.75 1.27
C CYS A 122 13.58 7.10 2.24
N ARG A 123 13.16 6.14 3.08
CA ARG A 123 12.13 6.35 4.11
C ARG A 123 12.59 7.36 5.17
N GLU A 124 13.88 7.40 5.46
CA GLU A 124 14.54 8.40 6.32
C GLU A 124 14.74 9.77 5.64
N GLY A 125 14.41 9.93 4.36
CA GLY A 125 14.45 11.20 3.62
C GLY A 125 15.63 11.38 2.68
N ARG A 126 16.51 10.38 2.52
CA ARG A 126 17.59 10.40 1.51
C ARG A 126 17.04 9.92 0.16
N THR A 127 16.53 10.86 -0.63
CA THR A 127 15.76 10.56 -1.86
C THR A 127 16.53 10.71 -3.16
N GLU A 128 17.83 11.01 -3.10
CA GLU A 128 18.66 11.19 -4.29
C GLU A 128 18.76 9.91 -5.11
N GLY A 129 18.60 10.02 -6.44
CA GLY A 129 18.77 8.90 -7.35
C GLY A 129 17.68 7.82 -7.29
N MET A 130 16.56 8.07 -6.62
CA MET A 130 15.47 7.10 -6.55
C MET A 130 14.86 6.83 -7.94
N PRO A 131 14.58 5.55 -8.27
CA PRO A 131 13.80 5.21 -9.45
C PRO A 131 12.42 5.89 -9.43
N PRO A 132 11.86 6.32 -10.58
CA PRO A 132 10.65 7.14 -10.63
C PRO A 132 9.41 6.56 -9.93
N LEU A 133 9.18 5.24 -10.03
CA LEU A 133 8.06 4.58 -9.36
C LEU A 133 8.25 4.56 -7.85
N VAL A 134 9.48 4.31 -7.38
CA VAL A 134 9.80 4.31 -5.95
C VAL A 134 9.65 5.73 -5.38
N ALA A 135 10.14 6.75 -6.09
CA ALA A 135 10.00 8.14 -5.69
C ALA A 135 8.52 8.58 -5.64
N ALA A 136 7.72 8.16 -6.61
CA ALA A 136 6.29 8.44 -6.62
C ALA A 136 5.55 7.73 -5.48
N GLU A 137 5.90 6.48 -5.18
CA GLU A 137 5.31 5.73 -4.08
C GLU A 137 5.65 6.34 -2.72
N LEU A 138 6.91 6.71 -2.49
CA LEU A 138 7.34 7.38 -1.26
C LEU A 138 6.52 8.67 -1.03
N ARG A 139 6.36 9.50 -2.07
CA ARG A 139 5.53 10.72 -1.97
C ARG A 139 4.08 10.41 -1.61
N ARG A 140 3.48 9.37 -2.18
CA ARG A 140 2.10 8.98 -1.85
C ARG A 140 1.96 8.53 -0.39
N GLN A 141 2.90 7.73 0.11
CA GLN A 141 2.89 7.29 1.51
C GLN A 141 2.98 8.49 2.46
N VAL A 142 3.89 9.43 2.18
CA VAL A 142 4.03 10.69 2.93
C VAL A 142 2.73 11.49 2.88
N THR A 143 2.18 11.74 1.69
CA THR A 143 0.93 12.50 1.53
C THR A 143 -0.25 11.87 2.28
N VAL A 144 -0.39 10.55 2.25
CA VAL A 144 -1.47 9.86 3.00
C VAL A 144 -1.34 10.12 4.49
N LEU A 145 -0.15 9.96 5.07
CA LEU A 145 0.08 10.17 6.49
C LEU A 145 -0.07 11.65 6.90
N GLU A 146 0.44 12.59 6.10
CA GLU A 146 0.30 14.03 6.35
C GLU A 146 -1.18 14.47 6.34
N VAL A 147 -1.95 13.99 5.36
CA VAL A 147 -3.39 14.29 5.27
C VAL A 147 -4.13 13.76 6.49
N LEU A 148 -3.83 12.54 6.93
CA LEU A 148 -4.48 11.91 8.08
C LEU A 148 -4.06 12.57 9.40
N ALA A 149 -2.78 12.94 9.56
CA ALA A 149 -2.30 13.68 10.72
C ALA A 149 -2.97 15.07 10.84
N GLY A 150 -3.20 15.76 9.72
CA GLY A 150 -3.82 17.09 9.72
C GLY A 150 -5.35 17.08 9.88
N HIS A 151 -6.04 16.01 9.48
CA HIS A 151 -7.51 16.02 9.32
C HIS A 151 -8.23 14.82 9.94
N GLY A 152 -7.52 13.85 10.52
CA GLY A 152 -8.10 12.63 11.08
C GLY A 152 -9.02 11.91 10.09
N THR A 153 -10.22 11.54 10.54
CA THR A 153 -11.25 10.88 9.71
C THR A 153 -11.63 11.68 8.47
N ALA A 154 -11.62 13.02 8.52
CA ALA A 154 -11.94 13.85 7.35
C ALA A 154 -10.88 13.73 6.23
N GLY A 155 -9.67 13.29 6.58
CA GLY A 155 -8.58 13.01 5.63
C GLY A 155 -8.74 11.70 4.84
N LEU A 156 -9.60 10.77 5.29
CA LEU A 156 -9.72 9.43 4.68
C LEU A 156 -10.11 9.47 3.20
N ARG A 157 -11.02 10.39 2.82
CA ARG A 157 -11.41 10.56 1.42
C ARG A 157 -10.21 10.91 0.55
N ARG A 158 -9.36 11.84 1.03
CA ARG A 158 -8.18 12.27 0.29
C ARG A 158 -7.10 11.19 0.25
N ALA A 159 -6.93 10.42 1.33
CA ALA A 159 -6.06 9.26 1.34
C ALA A 159 -6.49 8.17 0.34
N LEU A 160 -7.80 7.93 0.21
CA LEU A 160 -8.36 7.02 -0.78
C LEU A 160 -8.12 7.54 -2.21
N GLU A 161 -8.31 8.84 -2.49
CA GLU A 161 -8.02 9.43 -3.80
C GLU A 161 -6.56 9.20 -4.23
N VAL A 162 -5.60 9.45 -3.32
CA VAL A 162 -4.17 9.19 -3.56
C VAL A 162 -3.91 7.71 -3.85
N SER A 163 -4.62 6.81 -3.17
CA SER A 163 -4.51 5.36 -3.37
C SER A 163 -5.08 4.92 -4.72
N VAL A 164 -6.23 5.48 -5.14
CA VAL A 164 -6.85 5.24 -6.45
C VAL A 164 -5.91 5.70 -7.58
N GLU A 165 -5.31 6.89 -7.47
CA GLU A 165 -4.35 7.38 -8.45
C GLU A 165 -3.12 6.46 -8.55
N GLY A 166 -2.56 6.04 -7.40
CA GLY A 166 -1.44 5.11 -7.37
C GLY A 166 -1.78 3.73 -7.97
N ARG A 167 -2.97 3.19 -7.67
CA ARG A 167 -3.46 1.92 -8.23
C ARG A 167 -3.57 1.98 -9.75
N ARG A 168 -4.08 3.09 -10.31
CA ARG A 168 -4.14 3.30 -11.77
C ARG A 168 -2.76 3.29 -12.41
N VAL A 169 -1.78 3.93 -11.78
CA VAL A 169 -0.38 3.89 -12.25
C VAL A 169 0.17 2.46 -12.24
N LEU A 170 0.02 1.74 -11.13
CA LEU A 170 0.57 0.38 -11.01
C LEU A 170 -0.07 -0.57 -12.04
N ARG A 171 -1.40 -0.47 -12.24
CA ARG A 171 -2.12 -1.21 -13.29
C ARG A 171 -1.56 -0.94 -14.69
N ALA A 172 -1.26 0.32 -15.00
CA ALA A 172 -0.67 0.68 -16.29
C ALA A 172 0.75 0.10 -16.46
N VAL A 173 1.56 0.08 -15.40
CA VAL A 173 2.90 -0.53 -15.38
C VAL A 173 2.82 -2.04 -15.61
N VAL A 174 1.98 -2.74 -14.85
CA VAL A 174 1.77 -4.20 -14.99
C VAL A 174 1.29 -4.56 -16.39
N SER A 175 0.32 -3.81 -16.91
CA SER A 175 -0.20 -4.01 -18.27
C SER A 175 0.87 -3.82 -19.34
N ARG A 176 1.76 -2.82 -19.19
CA ARG A 176 2.87 -2.59 -20.12
C ARG A 176 3.89 -3.71 -20.08
N ARG A 177 4.26 -4.19 -18.89
CA ARG A 177 5.19 -5.30 -18.71
C ARG A 177 4.65 -6.61 -19.29
N ALA A 178 3.37 -6.91 -19.09
CA ALA A 178 2.72 -8.07 -19.69
C ALA A 178 2.72 -8.05 -21.22
N ARG A 179 2.59 -6.86 -21.84
CA ARG A 179 2.71 -6.71 -23.31
C ARG A 179 4.14 -6.86 -23.82
N GLY A 180 5.15 -6.45 -23.06
CA GLY A 180 6.56 -6.60 -23.45
C GLY A 180 7.12 -8.01 -23.29
N LYS A 181 6.43 -8.89 -22.55
CA LYS A 181 6.76 -10.32 -22.43
C LYS A 181 6.15 -11.20 -23.54
N ARG A 182 5.27 -10.64 -24.37
CA ARG A 182 4.63 -11.30 -25.53
C ARG A 182 5.40 -10.98 -26.79
#